data_AF-A0A1Q8QPL5-F1
#
_entry.id   AF-A0A1Q8QPL5-F1
#
_cell.length_a   1.000
_cell.length_b   1.000
_cell.length_c   1.000
_cell.angle_alpha   90.00
_cell.angle_beta   90.00
_cell.angle_gamma   90.00
#
_symmetry.space_group_name_H-M   'P 1'
#
loop_
_entity.id
_entity.type
_entity.pdbx_description
1 polymer ?
#
loop_
_entity_poly.entity_id
_entity_poly.type
_entity_poly.pdbx_seq_one_letter_code
_entity_poly.pdbx_strand_id
1 'polypeptide(L)'
;MAAPFAASDILGSLPRPVVAVDADGRVASANPAALALFGPEVATPGAALPLIRPDLWQHLARCLKEAAPAYDRLDVGARTISLTAFPVRRDGRVVGATTICRPCSGEAHPAMEGQLRSILDSVSDGIWICDGTGAILDINAASERLNSIEAAEYIGKNVACIVAERMVDRSATLDVLETKRQSSMIQHITKTGKQLLVTATPVLDDQGRVALVVVNERDVTELQNLRQGLQNARKVEERYRSELAELSLFELSQKDIVAQSPQMQRTLRTLLKLAQMDASRVLLLGESGTGKGLLAKFLHQVSPRSQKPFIQINCPAVPEKPF
;
A
#
# COMPACT_ATOMS: atom_id res chain seq x y z
N MET A 1 -26.66 -28.11 38.49
CA MET A 1 -25.49 -28.42 37.62
C MET A 1 -26.04 -28.83 36.28
N ALA A 2 -25.67 -28.13 35.20
CA ALA A 2 -26.05 -28.56 33.85
C ALA A 2 -25.39 -29.92 33.56
N ALA A 3 -26.15 -30.86 33.00
CA ALA A 3 -25.61 -32.15 32.59
C ALA A 3 -24.48 -31.92 31.56
N PRO A 4 -23.38 -32.70 31.61
CA PRO A 4 -22.35 -32.62 30.58
C PRO A 4 -22.96 -32.91 29.21
N PHE A 5 -22.56 -32.14 28.20
CA PHE A 5 -23.02 -32.32 26.83
C PHE A 5 -22.61 -33.71 26.31
N ALA A 6 -23.48 -34.35 25.55
CA ALA A 6 -23.24 -35.65 24.93
C ALA A 6 -22.53 -35.48 23.58
N ALA A 7 -21.85 -36.54 23.10
CA ALA A 7 -21.26 -36.54 21.76
C ALA A 7 -22.29 -36.31 20.64
N SER A 8 -23.56 -36.67 20.90
CA SER A 8 -24.70 -36.35 20.02
C SER A 8 -24.97 -34.85 19.90
N ASP A 9 -24.74 -34.06 20.96
CA ASP A 9 -24.94 -32.61 20.95
C ASP A 9 -23.86 -31.94 20.10
N ILE A 10 -22.63 -32.45 20.17
CA ILE A 10 -21.52 -32.00 19.31
C ILE A 10 -21.87 -32.29 17.85
N LEU A 11 -22.21 -33.54 17.51
CA LEU A 11 -22.56 -33.91 16.13
C LEU A 11 -23.76 -33.11 15.61
N GLY A 12 -24.78 -32.88 16.44
CA GLY A 12 -25.95 -32.08 16.11
C GLY A 12 -25.63 -30.62 15.81
N SER A 13 -24.62 -30.05 16.47
CA SER A 13 -24.18 -28.67 16.24
C SER A 13 -23.34 -28.48 14.97
N LEU A 14 -22.81 -29.54 14.38
CA LEU A 14 -21.94 -29.43 13.21
C LEU A 14 -22.73 -29.05 11.95
N PRO A 15 -22.36 -27.96 11.25
CA PRO A 15 -23.05 -27.53 10.03
C PRO A 15 -22.73 -28.40 8.81
N ARG A 16 -21.76 -29.32 8.92
CA ARG A 16 -21.34 -30.21 7.84
C ARG A 16 -22.01 -31.57 7.96
N PRO A 17 -22.46 -32.21 6.88
CA PRO A 17 -23.00 -33.56 6.93
C PRO A 17 -21.96 -34.56 7.43
N VAL A 18 -22.31 -35.27 8.50
CA VAL A 18 -21.49 -36.33 9.10
C VAL A 18 -22.34 -37.59 9.22
N VAL A 19 -21.81 -38.71 8.73
CA VAL A 19 -22.41 -40.05 8.86
C VAL A 19 -21.35 -40.98 9.43
N ALA A 20 -21.69 -41.72 10.48
CA ALA A 20 -20.86 -42.75 11.06
C ALA A 20 -21.52 -44.11 10.91
N VAL A 21 -20.74 -45.12 10.55
CA VAL A 21 -21.17 -46.52 10.44
C VAL A 21 -20.32 -47.42 11.33
N ASP A 22 -20.89 -48.54 11.74
CA ASP A 22 -20.15 -49.65 12.35
C ASP A 22 -19.39 -50.49 11.30
N ALA A 23 -18.66 -51.51 11.76
CA ALA A 23 -17.89 -52.41 10.90
C ALA A 23 -18.76 -53.23 9.92
N ASP A 24 -20.05 -53.42 10.22
CA ASP A 24 -21.01 -54.15 9.39
C ASP A 24 -21.76 -53.23 8.41
N GLY A 25 -21.45 -51.93 8.42
CA GLY A 25 -22.05 -50.93 7.53
C GLY A 25 -23.44 -50.45 7.96
N ARG A 26 -23.80 -50.64 9.24
CA ARG A 26 -25.01 -50.04 9.80
C ARG A 26 -24.71 -48.64 10.29
N VAL A 27 -25.64 -47.73 10.05
CA VAL A 27 -25.53 -46.33 10.51
C VAL A 27 -25.51 -46.29 12.04
N ALA A 28 -24.40 -45.88 12.63
CA ALA A 28 -24.25 -45.69 14.07
C ALA A 28 -24.79 -44.31 14.50
N SER A 29 -24.50 -43.27 13.73
CA SER A 29 -25.09 -41.94 13.93
C SER A 29 -25.01 -41.10 12.66
N ALA A 30 -25.96 -40.19 12.49
CA ALA A 30 -25.90 -39.14 11.48
C ALA A 30 -26.38 -37.83 12.09
N ASN A 31 -25.83 -36.71 11.64
CA ASN A 31 -26.27 -35.40 12.11
C ASN A 31 -27.40 -34.81 11.25
N PRO A 32 -28.07 -33.73 11.70
CA PRO A 32 -29.15 -33.10 10.94
C PRO A 32 -28.73 -32.64 9.54
N ALA A 33 -27.47 -32.23 9.35
CA ALA A 33 -26.96 -31.86 8.03
C ALA A 33 -26.87 -33.08 7.08
N ALA A 34 -26.55 -34.28 7.59
CA ALA A 34 -26.60 -35.52 6.82
C ALA A 34 -28.03 -35.93 6.47
N LEU A 35 -28.98 -35.75 7.40
CA LEU A 35 -30.40 -35.95 7.14
C LEU A 35 -30.89 -35.05 5.99
N ALA A 36 -30.51 -33.77 5.99
CA ALA A 36 -30.90 -32.82 4.95
C ALA A 36 -30.30 -33.16 3.57
N LEU A 37 -29.09 -33.73 3.53
CA LEU A 37 -28.39 -34.01 2.28
C LEU A 37 -28.75 -35.38 1.67
N PHE A 38 -28.84 -36.41 2.50
CA PHE A 38 -29.01 -37.79 2.04
C PHE A 38 -30.42 -38.36 2.30
N GLY A 39 -31.25 -37.65 3.04
CA GLY A 39 -32.61 -38.08 3.41
C GLY A 39 -32.67 -38.91 4.70
N PRO A 40 -33.89 -39.22 5.18
CA PRO A 40 -34.13 -39.90 6.46
C PRO A 40 -33.60 -41.33 6.52
N GLU A 41 -33.48 -41.98 5.37
CA GLU A 41 -33.02 -43.37 5.27
C GLU A 41 -31.55 -43.53 5.71
N VAL A 42 -30.70 -42.55 5.39
CA VAL A 42 -29.28 -42.51 5.80
C VAL A 42 -29.10 -41.97 7.22
N ALA A 43 -30.10 -41.27 7.75
CA ALA A 43 -30.04 -40.68 9.08
C ALA A 43 -30.58 -41.59 10.19
N THR A 44 -31.18 -42.72 9.84
CA THR A 44 -31.80 -43.64 10.79
C THR A 44 -30.75 -44.58 11.41
N PRO A 45 -30.54 -44.58 12.73
CA PRO A 45 -29.62 -45.51 13.38
C PRO A 45 -30.00 -46.98 13.12
N GLY A 46 -29.00 -47.83 12.85
CA GLY A 46 -29.17 -49.25 12.55
C GLY A 46 -29.53 -49.57 11.10
N ALA A 47 -29.81 -48.56 10.29
CA ALA A 47 -30.10 -48.71 8.86
C ALA A 47 -28.89 -49.26 8.10
N ALA A 48 -29.12 -50.21 7.19
CA ALA A 48 -28.06 -50.85 6.42
C ALA A 48 -27.64 -49.94 5.26
N LEU A 49 -26.53 -49.21 5.42
CA LEU A 49 -26.02 -48.31 4.40
C LEU A 49 -25.72 -49.00 3.06
N PRO A 50 -25.24 -50.27 2.99
CA PRO A 50 -25.04 -50.99 1.73
C PRO A 50 -26.30 -51.14 0.87
N LEU A 51 -27.49 -51.14 1.49
CA LEU A 51 -28.76 -51.30 0.79
C LEU A 51 -29.37 -49.96 0.38
N ILE A 52 -29.17 -48.93 1.21
CA ILE A 52 -29.81 -47.61 1.04
C ILE A 52 -28.98 -46.70 0.13
N ARG A 53 -27.66 -46.68 0.34
CA ARG A 53 -26.70 -45.88 -0.44
C ARG A 53 -25.42 -46.69 -0.70
N PRO A 54 -25.44 -47.60 -1.70
CA PRO A 54 -24.29 -48.43 -2.05
C PRO A 54 -23.04 -47.62 -2.41
N ASP A 55 -23.25 -46.45 -3.01
CA ASP A 55 -22.25 -45.45 -3.39
C ASP A 55 -21.53 -44.84 -2.18
N LEU A 56 -22.28 -44.45 -1.14
CA LEU A 56 -21.70 -43.95 0.11
C LEU A 56 -21.03 -45.08 0.91
N TRP A 57 -21.61 -46.28 0.86
CA TRP A 57 -21.04 -47.47 1.51
C TRP A 57 -19.70 -47.85 0.90
N GLN A 58 -19.55 -47.86 -0.42
CA GLN A 58 -18.29 -48.23 -1.09
C GLN A 58 -17.11 -47.39 -0.59
N HIS A 59 -17.35 -46.09 -0.38
CA HIS A 59 -16.36 -45.17 0.20
C HIS A 59 -15.96 -45.53 1.63
N LEU A 60 -16.94 -45.79 2.51
CA LEU A 60 -16.72 -46.16 3.91
C LEU A 60 -16.11 -47.56 4.05
N ALA A 61 -16.52 -48.52 3.21
CA ALA A 61 -15.98 -49.87 3.17
C ALA A 61 -14.48 -49.88 2.82
N ARG A 62 -14.05 -49.01 1.90
CA ARG A 62 -12.63 -48.83 1.57
C ARG A 62 -11.83 -48.33 2.78
N CYS A 63 -12.35 -47.34 3.50
CA CYS A 63 -11.75 -46.83 4.74
C CYS A 63 -11.63 -47.91 5.83
N LEU A 64 -12.69 -48.72 6.02
CA LEU A 64 -12.69 -49.85 6.95
C LEU A 64 -11.63 -50.91 6.58
N LYS A 65 -11.56 -51.27 5.29
CA LYS A 65 -10.63 -52.29 4.79
C LYS A 65 -9.17 -51.86 4.90
N GLU A 66 -8.87 -50.61 4.57
CA GLU A 66 -7.50 -50.06 4.58
C GLU A 66 -7.07 -49.60 5.97
N ALA A 67 -8.00 -49.51 6.93
CA ALA A 67 -7.79 -48.97 8.27
C ALA A 67 -7.13 -47.57 8.26
N ALA A 68 -7.35 -46.80 7.18
CA ALA A 68 -6.74 -45.51 6.88
C ALA A 68 -7.78 -44.54 6.29
N PRO A 69 -7.54 -43.21 6.33
CA PRO A 69 -8.46 -42.25 5.74
C PRO A 69 -8.66 -42.46 4.24
N ALA A 70 -9.91 -42.39 3.78
CA ALA A 70 -10.26 -42.55 2.37
C ALA A 70 -10.90 -41.26 1.83
N TYR A 71 -10.60 -40.93 0.56
CA TYR A 71 -11.07 -39.71 -0.12
C TYR A 71 -11.81 -40.08 -1.39
N ASP A 72 -12.98 -39.48 -1.61
CA ASP A 72 -13.78 -39.77 -2.81
C ASP A 72 -14.68 -38.60 -3.20
N ARG A 73 -15.30 -38.69 -4.36
CA ARG A 73 -16.30 -37.73 -4.82
C ARG A 73 -17.58 -38.45 -5.15
N LEU A 74 -18.70 -37.84 -4.78
CA LEU A 74 -20.02 -38.40 -5.00
C LEU A 74 -20.97 -37.33 -5.51
N ASP A 75 -21.75 -37.67 -6.52
CA ASP A 75 -22.81 -36.80 -7.02
C ASP A 75 -24.11 -37.09 -6.27
N VAL A 76 -24.68 -36.07 -5.64
CA VAL A 76 -25.94 -36.14 -4.90
C VAL A 76 -26.91 -35.14 -5.53
N GLY A 77 -27.78 -35.63 -6.41
CA GLY A 77 -28.64 -34.78 -7.23
C GLY A 77 -27.82 -33.94 -8.21
N ALA A 78 -27.94 -32.62 -8.16
CA ALA A 78 -27.21 -31.68 -9.01
C ALA A 78 -25.87 -31.19 -8.41
N ARG A 79 -25.43 -31.75 -7.27
CA ARG A 79 -24.24 -31.27 -6.53
C ARG A 79 -23.20 -32.37 -6.40
N THR A 80 -21.95 -32.07 -6.71
CA THR A 80 -20.80 -32.93 -6.40
C THR A 80 -20.27 -32.62 -5.00
N ILE A 81 -20.13 -33.66 -4.17
CA ILE A 81 -19.56 -33.55 -2.83
C ILE A 81 -18.27 -34.36 -2.71
N SER A 82 -17.30 -33.81 -1.98
CA SER A 82 -16.12 -34.51 -1.51
C SER A 82 -16.43 -35.27 -0.23
N LEU A 83 -16.14 -36.55 -0.21
CA LEU A 83 -16.27 -37.44 0.94
C LEU A 83 -14.89 -37.69 1.53
N THR A 84 -14.77 -37.49 2.84
CA THR A 84 -13.57 -37.90 3.59
C THR A 84 -13.99 -38.83 4.72
N ALA A 85 -13.61 -40.10 4.62
CA ALA A 85 -13.84 -41.10 5.65
C ALA A 85 -12.62 -41.27 6.55
N PHE A 86 -12.86 -41.39 7.85
CA PHE A 86 -11.87 -41.67 8.88
C PHE A 86 -12.27 -42.95 9.62
N PRO A 87 -11.33 -43.89 9.88
CA PRO A 87 -11.63 -45.09 10.63
C PRO A 87 -11.81 -44.75 12.12
N VAL A 88 -12.89 -45.23 12.72
CA VAL A 88 -13.14 -45.10 14.16
C VAL A 88 -12.45 -46.26 14.87
N ARG A 89 -11.51 -45.95 15.77
CA ARG A 89 -10.75 -46.95 16.52
C ARG A 89 -11.16 -46.97 17.99
N ARG A 90 -11.34 -48.18 18.54
CA ARG A 90 -11.51 -48.44 19.98
C ARG A 90 -10.52 -49.53 20.37
N ASP A 91 -9.70 -49.26 21.39
CA ASP A 91 -8.67 -50.19 21.89
C ASP A 91 -7.74 -50.72 20.79
N GLY A 92 -7.35 -49.84 19.85
CA GLY A 92 -6.45 -50.18 18.74
C GLY A 92 -7.10 -50.93 17.57
N ARG A 93 -8.37 -51.31 17.66
CA ARG A 93 -9.12 -51.98 16.57
C ARG A 93 -10.07 -51.01 15.88
N VAL A 94 -10.19 -51.13 14.55
CA VAL A 94 -11.19 -50.38 13.78
C VAL A 94 -12.56 -50.98 14.06
N VAL A 95 -13.47 -50.17 14.60
CA VAL A 95 -14.84 -50.59 14.99
C VAL A 95 -15.92 -49.95 14.12
N GLY A 96 -15.52 -49.04 13.23
CA GLY A 96 -16.44 -48.31 12.36
C GLY A 96 -15.69 -47.29 11.50
N ALA A 97 -16.44 -46.50 10.74
CA ALA A 97 -15.91 -45.41 9.94
C ALA A 97 -16.86 -44.20 9.97
N THR A 98 -16.29 -43.01 10.01
CA THR A 98 -17.03 -41.76 9.97
C THR A 98 -16.67 -41.01 8.70
N THR A 99 -17.67 -40.67 7.88
CA THR A 99 -17.50 -39.80 6.73
C THR A 99 -17.99 -38.39 7.02
N ILE A 100 -17.18 -37.42 6.61
CA ILE A 100 -17.51 -36.00 6.61
C ILE A 100 -17.65 -35.59 5.15
N CYS A 101 -18.80 -35.03 4.83
CA CYS A 101 -19.06 -34.53 3.49
C CYS A 101 -18.71 -33.04 3.45
N ARG A 102 -17.98 -32.65 2.41
CA ARG A 102 -17.79 -31.25 2.05
C ARG A 102 -18.29 -31.07 0.63
N PRO A 103 -18.96 -29.96 0.29
CA PRO A 103 -19.17 -29.65 -1.12
C PRO A 103 -17.80 -29.67 -1.82
N CYS A 104 -17.71 -30.32 -2.98
CA CYS A 104 -16.56 -30.11 -3.85
C CYS A 104 -16.66 -28.66 -4.31
N SER A 105 -15.79 -27.80 -3.80
CA SER A 105 -15.61 -26.44 -4.30
C SER A 105 -14.94 -26.53 -5.69
N GLY A 106 -15.71 -26.98 -6.68
CA GLY A 106 -15.58 -26.63 -8.09
C GLY A 106 -16.53 -25.48 -8.47
N GLU A 107 -17.38 -25.06 -7.54
CA GLU A 107 -18.05 -23.77 -7.58
C GLU A 107 -17.44 -22.88 -6.50
N ALA A 108 -16.83 -21.79 -6.94
CA ALA A 108 -16.47 -20.66 -6.12
C ALA A 108 -17.61 -20.35 -5.14
N HIS A 109 -17.33 -20.20 -3.84
CA HIS A 109 -18.38 -19.83 -2.88
C HIS A 109 -18.81 -18.38 -3.16
N PRO A 110 -20.01 -18.11 -3.73
CA PRO A 110 -20.45 -16.74 -3.99
C PRO A 110 -20.66 -15.95 -2.69
N ALA A 111 -20.78 -16.64 -1.55
CA ALA A 111 -20.88 -16.00 -0.23
C ALA A 111 -19.53 -15.48 0.30
N MET A 112 -18.42 -16.19 0.05
CA MET A 112 -17.08 -15.73 0.46
C MET A 112 -16.51 -14.76 -0.57
N GLU A 113 -16.72 -15.00 -1.87
CA GLU A 113 -16.41 -14.01 -2.91
C GLU A 113 -17.26 -12.75 -2.74
N GLY A 114 -18.56 -12.90 -2.46
CA GLY A 114 -19.45 -11.78 -2.14
C GLY A 114 -19.02 -11.00 -0.90
N GLN A 115 -18.55 -11.68 0.15
CA GLN A 115 -18.00 -11.03 1.35
C GLN A 115 -16.67 -10.32 1.07
N LEU A 116 -15.73 -10.97 0.39
CA LEU A 116 -14.45 -10.35 0.01
C LEU A 116 -14.68 -9.15 -0.91
N ARG A 117 -15.58 -9.28 -1.89
CA ARG A 117 -15.96 -8.19 -2.79
C ARG A 117 -16.63 -7.04 -2.05
N SER A 118 -17.54 -7.33 -1.11
CA SER A 118 -18.15 -6.31 -0.25
C SER A 118 -17.12 -5.60 0.62
N ILE A 119 -16.11 -6.32 1.13
CA ILE A 119 -15.01 -5.72 1.89
C ILE A 119 -14.17 -4.82 0.96
N LEU A 120 -13.77 -5.31 -0.21
CA LEU A 120 -12.99 -4.54 -1.19
C LEU A 120 -13.74 -3.29 -1.68
N ASP A 121 -15.05 -3.38 -1.89
CA ASP A 121 -15.89 -2.25 -2.33
C ASP A 121 -16.20 -1.26 -1.20
N SER A 122 -16.12 -1.68 0.06
CA SER A 122 -16.27 -0.79 1.23
C SER A 122 -15.02 0.07 1.49
N VAL A 123 -13.87 -0.33 0.95
CA VAL A 123 -12.61 0.41 1.08
C VAL A 123 -12.67 1.66 0.20
N SER A 124 -12.32 2.81 0.77
CA SER A 124 -12.28 4.09 0.03
C SER A 124 -11.07 4.18 -0.91
N ASP A 125 -10.02 3.43 -0.61
CA ASP A 125 -8.85 3.28 -1.47
C ASP A 125 -9.18 2.37 -2.66
N GLY A 126 -8.61 2.70 -3.81
CA GLY A 126 -8.66 1.85 -4.99
C GLY A 126 -7.84 0.57 -4.79
N ILE A 127 -8.34 -0.55 -5.29
CA ILE A 127 -7.65 -1.84 -5.23
C ILE A 127 -7.64 -2.48 -6.61
N TRP A 128 -6.43 -2.87 -7.05
CA TRP A 128 -6.24 -3.73 -8.21
C TRP A 128 -5.55 -5.01 -7.80
N ILE A 129 -5.95 -6.11 -8.43
CA ILE A 129 -5.34 -7.42 -8.24
C ILE A 129 -4.83 -7.90 -9.59
N CYS A 130 -3.55 -8.25 -9.66
CA CYS A 130 -2.93 -8.83 -10.85
C CYS A 130 -2.30 -10.18 -10.53
N ASP A 131 -2.18 -11.06 -11.52
CA ASP A 131 -1.45 -12.32 -11.39
C ASP A 131 0.08 -12.12 -11.47
N GLY A 132 0.83 -13.21 -11.34
CA GLY A 132 2.30 -13.24 -11.47
C GLY A 132 2.87 -12.85 -12.84
N THR A 133 2.04 -12.68 -13.86
CA THR A 133 2.43 -12.21 -15.20
C THR A 133 2.04 -10.75 -15.45
N GLY A 134 1.28 -10.16 -14.53
CA GLY A 134 0.71 -8.81 -14.66
C GLY A 134 -0.64 -8.77 -15.37
N ALA A 135 -1.32 -9.90 -15.56
CA ALA A 135 -2.70 -9.91 -16.03
C ALA A 135 -3.64 -9.44 -14.91
N ILE A 136 -4.53 -8.52 -15.22
CA ILE A 136 -5.46 -7.91 -14.27
C ILE A 136 -6.58 -8.91 -13.97
N LEU A 137 -6.72 -9.28 -12.70
CA LEU A 137 -7.74 -10.23 -12.23
C LEU A 137 -8.98 -9.50 -11.72
N ASP A 138 -8.78 -8.39 -11.01
CA ASP A 138 -9.89 -7.67 -10.36
C ASP A 138 -9.55 -6.19 -10.12
N ILE A 139 -10.59 -5.35 -10.09
CA ILE A 139 -10.54 -3.91 -9.81
C ILE A 139 -11.79 -3.56 -9.00
N ASN A 140 -11.63 -2.94 -7.82
CA ASN A 140 -12.78 -2.56 -6.99
C ASN A 140 -13.48 -1.28 -7.49
N ALA A 141 -14.68 -1.01 -6.98
CA ALA A 141 -15.47 0.16 -7.36
C ALA A 141 -14.82 1.52 -6.98
N ALA A 142 -13.89 1.53 -6.03
CA ALA A 142 -13.12 2.74 -5.70
C ALA A 142 -12.11 3.06 -6.81
N SER A 143 -11.37 2.08 -7.32
CA SER A 143 -10.42 2.27 -8.42
C SER A 143 -11.11 2.69 -9.72
N GLU A 144 -12.30 2.15 -10.04
CA GLU A 144 -13.09 2.62 -11.20
C GLU A 144 -13.36 4.12 -11.14
N ARG A 145 -13.74 4.64 -9.95
CA ARG A 145 -14.02 6.07 -9.73
C ARG A 145 -12.77 6.94 -9.73
N LEU A 146 -11.66 6.46 -9.15
CA LEU A 146 -10.39 7.20 -9.11
C LEU A 146 -9.79 7.38 -10.51
N ASN A 147 -9.95 6.35 -11.34
CA ASN A 147 -9.35 6.28 -12.67
C ASN A 147 -10.30 6.69 -13.82
N SER A 148 -11.61 6.80 -13.55
CA SER A 148 -12.67 6.97 -14.56
C SER A 148 -12.58 5.91 -15.66
N ILE A 149 -12.63 4.64 -15.23
CA ILE A 149 -12.59 3.46 -16.10
C ILE A 149 -13.72 2.50 -15.74
N GLU A 150 -14.05 1.61 -16.66
CA GLU A 150 -14.90 0.43 -16.40
C GLU A 150 -14.01 -0.79 -16.21
N ALA A 151 -14.09 -1.45 -15.05
CA ALA A 151 -13.23 -2.59 -14.71
C ALA A 151 -13.28 -3.71 -15.76
N ALA A 152 -14.48 -3.95 -16.31
CA ALA A 152 -14.72 -4.96 -17.34
C ALA A 152 -13.87 -4.77 -18.61
N GLU A 153 -13.44 -3.54 -18.92
CA GLU A 153 -12.58 -3.26 -20.08
C GLU A 153 -11.12 -3.69 -19.86
N TYR A 154 -10.69 -3.81 -18.61
CA TYR A 154 -9.28 -4.04 -18.24
C TYR A 154 -9.04 -5.42 -17.64
N ILE A 155 -10.05 -6.05 -17.05
CA ILE A 155 -9.96 -7.43 -16.55
C ILE A 155 -9.50 -8.36 -17.68
N GLY A 156 -8.49 -9.19 -17.38
CA GLY A 156 -7.84 -10.11 -18.30
C GLY A 156 -6.75 -9.50 -19.18
N LYS A 157 -6.63 -8.16 -19.26
CA LYS A 157 -5.52 -7.51 -19.98
C LYS A 157 -4.27 -7.44 -19.10
N ASN A 158 -3.11 -7.28 -19.74
CA ASN A 158 -1.87 -7.05 -19.01
C ASN A 158 -1.76 -5.58 -18.59
N VAL A 159 -1.33 -5.32 -17.35
CA VAL A 159 -1.14 -3.99 -16.76
C VAL A 159 -0.19 -3.08 -17.57
N ALA A 160 0.61 -3.62 -18.48
CA ALA A 160 1.38 -2.81 -19.42
C ALA A 160 0.48 -1.94 -20.34
N CYS A 161 -0.78 -2.33 -20.57
CA CYS A 161 -1.70 -1.57 -21.42
C CYS A 161 -1.99 -0.17 -20.87
N ILE A 162 -2.16 0.00 -19.55
CA ILE A 162 -2.47 1.30 -18.96
C ILE A 162 -1.32 2.31 -19.09
N VAL A 163 -0.08 1.82 -19.17
CA VAL A 163 1.10 2.65 -19.47
C VAL A 163 1.16 2.97 -20.96
N ALA A 164 0.93 1.97 -21.82
CA ALA A 164 0.95 2.13 -23.28
C ALA A 164 -0.13 3.11 -23.78
N GLU A 165 -1.32 3.06 -23.19
CA GLU A 165 -2.45 3.95 -23.45
C GLU A 165 -2.29 5.33 -22.79
N ARG A 166 -1.16 5.58 -22.10
CA ARG A 166 -0.85 6.81 -21.35
C ARG A 166 -1.92 7.17 -20.31
N MET A 167 -2.59 6.16 -19.75
CA MET A 167 -3.50 6.36 -18.63
C MET A 167 -2.75 6.76 -17.37
N VAL A 168 -1.58 6.15 -17.16
CA VAL A 168 -0.64 6.45 -16.07
C VAL A 168 0.76 6.72 -16.62
N ASP A 169 1.56 7.47 -15.86
CA ASP A 169 2.95 7.80 -16.18
C ASP A 169 3.92 6.63 -15.95
N ARG A 170 3.60 5.75 -15.00
CA ARG A 170 4.40 4.58 -14.60
C ARG A 170 3.55 3.56 -13.86
N SER A 171 3.99 2.30 -13.75
CA SER A 171 3.23 1.23 -13.09
C SER A 171 3.98 0.61 -11.92
N ALA A 172 3.42 0.71 -10.71
CA ALA A 172 3.96 0.05 -9.53
C ALA A 172 3.93 -1.48 -9.65
N THR A 173 2.96 -2.04 -10.38
CA THR A 173 2.86 -3.48 -10.63
C THR A 173 4.04 -3.98 -11.46
N LEU A 174 4.45 -3.24 -12.50
CA LEU A 174 5.60 -3.63 -13.32
C LEU A 174 6.90 -3.62 -12.51
N ASP A 175 7.11 -2.60 -11.67
CA ASP A 175 8.25 -2.55 -10.74
C ASP A 175 8.29 -3.76 -9.80
N VAL A 176 7.13 -4.18 -9.27
CA VAL A 176 7.02 -5.34 -8.38
C VAL A 176 7.33 -6.64 -9.13
N LEU A 177 6.85 -6.80 -10.37
CA LEU A 177 7.11 -7.98 -11.18
C LEU A 177 8.60 -8.13 -11.52
N GLU A 178 9.30 -7.01 -11.73
CA GLU A 178 10.74 -7.01 -11.99
C GLU A 178 11.56 -7.24 -10.71
N THR A 179 11.25 -6.51 -9.63
CA THR A 179 12.08 -6.49 -8.41
C THR A 179 11.71 -7.56 -7.38
N LYS A 180 10.49 -8.13 -7.47
CA LYS A 180 9.86 -9.01 -6.47
C LYS A 180 9.77 -8.39 -5.07
N ARG A 181 9.80 -7.06 -4.97
CA ARG A 181 9.70 -6.30 -3.71
C ARG A 181 8.54 -5.33 -3.81
N GLN A 182 8.02 -4.92 -2.66
CA GLN A 182 7.00 -3.88 -2.60
C GLN A 182 7.52 -2.58 -3.26
N SER A 183 6.70 -1.99 -4.13
CA SER A 183 6.97 -0.69 -4.76
C SER A 183 5.86 0.29 -4.39
N SER A 184 6.25 1.51 -4.03
CA SER A 184 5.32 2.59 -3.68
C SER A 184 5.73 3.87 -4.42
N MET A 185 4.79 4.49 -5.12
CA MET A 185 5.05 5.67 -5.93
C MET A 185 3.81 6.54 -6.10
N ILE A 186 3.99 7.77 -6.59
CA ILE A 186 2.88 8.63 -7.02
C ILE A 186 2.67 8.41 -8.52
N GLN A 187 1.47 8.02 -8.91
CA GLN A 187 1.03 7.95 -10.30
C GLN A 187 0.15 9.15 -10.63
N HIS A 188 0.31 9.67 -11.85
CA HIS A 188 -0.52 10.73 -12.40
C HIS A 188 -1.53 10.13 -13.35
N ILE A 189 -2.81 10.25 -13.02
CA ILE A 189 -3.89 9.72 -13.85
C ILE A 189 -4.26 10.75 -14.91
N THR A 190 -3.99 10.45 -16.17
CA THR A 190 -4.19 11.39 -17.28
C THR A 190 -5.66 11.79 -17.45
N LYS A 191 -6.59 10.83 -17.30
CA LYS A 191 -8.03 11.07 -17.49
C LYS A 191 -8.63 12.01 -16.44
N THR A 192 -8.21 11.88 -15.18
CA THR A 192 -8.82 12.60 -14.05
C THR A 192 -7.96 13.74 -13.53
N GLY A 193 -6.67 13.78 -13.90
CA GLY A 193 -5.68 14.72 -13.35
C GLY A 193 -5.31 14.43 -11.89
N LYS A 194 -5.79 13.33 -11.32
CA LYS A 194 -5.53 12.96 -9.92
C LYS A 194 -4.11 12.43 -9.74
N GLN A 195 -3.59 12.63 -8.54
CA GLN A 195 -2.33 12.06 -8.08
C GLN A 195 -2.64 10.96 -7.07
N LEU A 196 -2.36 9.71 -7.46
CA LEU A 196 -2.60 8.54 -6.62
C LEU A 196 -1.29 8.05 -6.01
N LEU A 197 -1.24 7.88 -4.69
CA LEU A 197 -0.19 7.10 -4.04
C LEU A 197 -0.52 5.62 -4.24
N VAL A 198 0.27 4.97 -5.06
CA VAL A 198 0.06 3.58 -5.47
C VAL A 198 1.11 2.71 -4.83
N THR A 199 0.66 1.72 -4.05
CA THR A 199 1.51 0.74 -3.36
C THR A 199 1.17 -0.65 -3.86
N ALA A 200 2.10 -1.26 -4.59
CA ALA A 200 1.98 -2.62 -5.10
C ALA A 200 2.80 -3.57 -4.22
N THR A 201 2.16 -4.64 -3.74
CA THR A 201 2.76 -5.63 -2.83
C THR A 201 2.69 -7.02 -3.46
N PRO A 202 3.83 -7.71 -3.69
CA PRO A 202 3.83 -9.07 -4.21
C PRO A 202 3.41 -10.09 -3.14
N VAL A 203 2.58 -11.04 -3.55
CA VAL A 203 2.35 -12.29 -2.82
C VAL A 203 3.18 -13.36 -3.51
N LEU A 204 4.09 -13.99 -2.77
CA LEU A 204 5.01 -14.98 -3.29
C LEU A 204 4.46 -16.40 -3.08
N ASP A 205 4.71 -17.31 -4.03
CA ASP A 205 4.49 -18.75 -3.85
C ASP A 205 5.61 -19.40 -3.01
N ASP A 206 5.44 -20.68 -2.69
CA ASP A 206 6.44 -21.48 -1.94
C ASP A 206 7.81 -21.57 -2.65
N GLN A 207 7.87 -21.19 -3.94
CA GLN A 207 9.09 -21.18 -4.76
C GLN A 207 9.71 -19.77 -4.87
N GLY A 208 9.17 -18.76 -4.19
CA GLY A 208 9.66 -17.37 -4.24
C GLY A 208 9.37 -16.66 -5.57
N ARG A 209 8.38 -17.11 -6.34
CA ARG A 209 7.86 -16.44 -7.53
C ARG A 209 6.65 -15.62 -7.16
N VAL A 210 6.39 -14.55 -7.89
CA VAL A 210 5.20 -13.72 -7.68
C VAL A 210 4.00 -14.52 -8.15
N ALA A 211 3.09 -14.87 -7.23
CA ALA A 211 1.82 -15.51 -7.54
C ALA A 211 0.73 -14.48 -7.83
N LEU A 212 0.75 -13.38 -7.06
CA LEU A 212 -0.24 -12.31 -7.11
C LEU A 212 0.44 -10.97 -6.82
N VAL A 213 -0.08 -9.88 -7.35
CA VAL A 213 0.27 -8.52 -6.95
C VAL A 213 -1.00 -7.81 -6.51
N VAL A 214 -0.99 -7.32 -5.27
CA VAL A 214 -2.08 -6.51 -4.71
C VAL A 214 -1.65 -5.06 -4.71
N VAL A 215 -2.45 -4.21 -5.36
CA VAL A 215 -2.18 -2.78 -5.51
C VAL A 215 -3.23 -2.01 -4.73
N ASN A 216 -2.79 -1.09 -3.88
CA ASN A 216 -3.64 -0.08 -3.26
C ASN A 216 -3.35 1.29 -3.90
N GLU A 217 -4.40 1.99 -4.31
CA GLU A 217 -4.38 3.34 -4.85
C GLU A 217 -5.10 4.32 -3.92
N ARG A 218 -4.37 5.30 -3.39
CA ARG A 218 -4.95 6.33 -2.52
C ARG A 218 -4.84 7.72 -3.15
N ASP A 219 -5.95 8.44 -3.24
CA ASP A 219 -5.96 9.83 -3.72
C ASP A 219 -5.23 10.74 -2.73
N VAL A 220 -4.11 11.33 -3.19
CA VAL A 220 -3.31 12.29 -2.42
C VAL A 220 -3.29 13.66 -3.09
N THR A 221 -4.17 13.93 -4.05
CA THR A 221 -4.19 15.15 -4.86
C THR A 221 -4.29 16.40 -3.99
N GLU A 222 -5.27 16.46 -3.07
CA GLU A 222 -5.45 17.61 -2.18
C GLU A 222 -4.26 17.79 -1.23
N LEU A 223 -3.76 16.67 -0.68
CA LEU A 223 -2.60 16.68 0.22
C LEU A 223 -1.34 17.20 -0.48
N GLN A 224 -1.10 16.80 -1.74
CA GLN A 224 0.02 17.28 -2.54
C GLN A 224 -0.14 18.75 -2.91
N ASN A 225 -1.34 19.19 -3.31
CA ASN A 225 -1.62 20.58 -3.62
C ASN A 225 -1.40 21.50 -2.40
N LEU A 226 -1.89 21.09 -1.22
CA LEU A 226 -1.68 21.83 0.03
C LEU A 226 -0.19 21.88 0.40
N ARG A 227 0.51 20.74 0.31
CA ARG A 227 1.96 20.68 0.56
C ARG A 227 2.73 21.61 -0.37
N GLN A 228 2.40 21.61 -1.65
CA GLN A 228 3.04 22.48 -2.64
C GLN A 228 2.72 23.96 -2.40
N GLY A 229 1.46 24.27 -2.06
CA GLY A 229 1.02 25.62 -1.71
C GLY A 229 1.78 26.16 -0.49
N LEU A 230 1.91 25.36 0.58
CA LEU A 230 2.70 25.72 1.76
C LEU A 230 4.18 25.93 1.44
N GLN A 231 4.78 25.09 0.60
CA GLN A 231 6.17 25.28 0.19
C GLN A 231 6.37 26.57 -0.61
N ASN A 232 5.44 26.89 -1.50
CA ASN A 232 5.48 28.12 -2.28
C ASN A 232 5.28 29.36 -1.39
N ALA A 233 4.33 29.32 -0.46
CA ALA A 233 4.10 30.40 0.50
C ALA A 233 5.34 30.66 1.36
N ARG A 234 5.99 29.61 1.88
CA ARG A 234 7.25 29.74 2.64
C ARG A 234 8.37 30.37 1.82
N LYS A 235 8.53 29.97 0.55
CA LYS A 235 9.54 30.58 -0.34
C LYS A 235 9.27 32.06 -0.59
N VAL A 236 8.00 32.44 -0.74
CA VAL A 236 7.59 33.83 -0.91
C VAL A 236 7.85 34.62 0.36
N GLU A 237 7.49 34.09 1.53
CA GLU A 237 7.77 34.70 2.83
C GLU A 237 9.28 34.93 3.04
N GLU A 238 10.11 33.93 2.73
CA GLU A 238 11.56 34.03 2.87
C GLU A 238 12.16 35.10 1.95
N ARG A 239 11.65 35.23 0.72
CA ARG A 239 12.02 36.33 -0.19
C ARG A 239 11.61 37.69 0.38
N TYR A 240 10.35 37.84 0.82
CA TYR A 240 9.88 39.09 1.41
C TYR A 240 10.67 39.47 2.66
N ARG A 241 10.99 38.52 3.55
CA ARG A 241 11.83 38.78 4.72
C ARG A 241 13.23 39.23 4.33
N SER A 242 13.81 38.65 3.28
CA SER A 242 15.12 39.04 2.76
C SER A 242 15.09 40.46 2.17
N GLU A 243 14.06 40.79 1.39
CA GLU A 243 13.88 42.13 0.81
C GLU A 243 13.62 43.20 1.88
N LEU A 244 12.79 42.91 2.87
CA LEU A 244 12.54 43.81 4.00
C LEU A 244 13.80 44.02 4.83
N ALA A 245 14.59 42.99 5.07
CA ALA A 245 15.89 43.13 5.75
C ALA A 245 16.85 44.02 4.93
N GLU A 246 16.89 43.86 3.61
CA GLU A 246 17.68 44.73 2.72
C GLU A 246 17.22 46.19 2.77
N LEU A 247 15.90 46.45 2.77
CA LEU A 247 15.33 47.79 2.89
C LEU A 247 15.59 48.42 4.26
N SER A 248 15.32 47.71 5.36
CA SER A 248 15.57 48.21 6.71
C SER A 248 17.05 48.50 6.96
N LEU A 249 17.95 47.65 6.45
CA LEU A 249 19.38 47.94 6.47
C LEU A 249 19.71 49.18 5.63
N PHE A 250 19.15 49.32 4.43
CA PHE A 250 19.37 50.49 3.59
C PHE A 250 18.90 51.79 4.28
N GLU A 251 17.73 51.80 4.92
CA GLU A 251 17.20 52.94 5.67
C GLU A 251 18.03 53.28 6.93
N LEU A 252 18.41 52.28 7.72
CA LEU A 252 19.30 52.48 8.87
C LEU A 252 20.64 53.07 8.44
N SER A 253 21.11 52.70 7.26
CA SER A 253 22.41 53.04 6.73
C SER A 253 22.48 54.44 6.09
N GLN A 254 21.34 55.03 5.69
CA GLN A 254 21.27 56.43 5.23
C GLN A 254 21.42 57.45 6.36
N LYS A 255 21.35 57.04 7.64
CA LYS A 255 21.50 57.98 8.76
C LYS A 255 22.90 58.60 8.85
N ASP A 256 23.93 57.88 8.35
CA ASP A 256 25.33 58.32 8.41
C ASP A 256 25.90 58.71 7.02
N ILE A 257 25.26 58.32 5.91
CA ILE A 257 25.72 58.60 4.55
C ILE A 257 24.60 59.24 3.71
N VAL A 258 24.86 60.44 3.20
CA VAL A 258 23.98 61.10 2.23
C VAL A 258 24.29 60.60 0.81
N ALA A 259 23.37 59.86 0.19
CA ALA A 259 23.51 59.35 -1.16
C ALA A 259 22.27 59.62 -2.02
N GLN A 260 22.34 60.64 -2.87
CA GLN A 260 21.22 61.04 -3.75
C GLN A 260 21.36 60.52 -5.19
N SER A 261 22.58 60.28 -5.68
CA SER A 261 22.77 59.81 -7.05
C SER A 261 22.41 58.33 -7.20
N PRO A 262 21.75 57.93 -8.31
CA PRO A 262 21.42 56.53 -8.56
C PRO A 262 22.65 55.60 -8.55
N GLN A 263 23.80 56.10 -8.98
CA GLN A 263 25.06 55.36 -8.99
C GLN A 263 25.54 55.06 -7.58
N MET A 264 25.54 56.07 -6.68
CA MET A 264 25.95 55.88 -5.29
C MET A 264 24.99 54.96 -4.53
N GLN A 265 23.69 55.09 -4.78
CA GLN A 265 22.69 54.18 -4.20
C GLN A 265 22.91 52.72 -4.61
N ARG A 266 23.28 52.46 -5.87
CA ARG A 266 23.66 51.11 -6.33
C ARG A 266 24.92 50.59 -5.64
N THR A 267 25.92 51.44 -5.45
CA THR A 267 27.15 51.09 -4.72
C THR A 267 26.85 50.72 -3.27
N LEU A 268 26.00 51.48 -2.58
CA LEU A 268 25.58 51.18 -1.20
C LEU A 268 24.81 49.86 -1.10
N ARG A 269 23.89 49.57 -2.03
CA ARG A 269 23.20 48.25 -2.07
C ARG A 269 24.18 47.10 -2.27
N THR A 270 25.19 47.28 -3.13
CA THR A 270 26.22 46.26 -3.36
C THR A 270 27.05 46.00 -2.10
N LEU A 271 27.41 47.07 -1.38
CA LEU A 271 28.09 46.98 -0.09
C LEU A 271 27.27 46.25 0.97
N LEU A 272 25.96 46.53 1.07
CA LEU A 272 25.06 45.82 2.00
C LEU A 272 24.99 44.33 1.71
N LYS A 273 24.90 43.93 0.43
CA LYS A 273 24.93 42.51 0.04
C LYS A 273 26.25 41.83 0.43
N LEU A 274 27.37 42.49 0.17
CA LEU A 274 28.70 41.99 0.53
C LEU A 274 28.88 41.86 2.06
N ALA A 275 28.29 42.76 2.84
CA ALA A 275 28.31 42.70 4.31
C ALA A 275 27.58 41.47 4.86
N GLN A 276 26.43 41.11 4.29
CA GLN A 276 25.64 39.94 4.71
C GLN A 276 26.27 38.61 4.29
N MET A 277 27.01 38.59 3.18
CA MET A 277 27.73 37.39 2.70
C MET A 277 29.02 37.10 3.49
N ASP A 278 29.30 37.86 4.55
CA ASP A 278 30.50 37.79 5.39
C ASP A 278 31.81 37.80 4.57
N ALA A 279 31.83 38.53 3.46
CA ALA A 279 32.96 38.59 2.55
C ALA A 279 34.25 38.95 3.33
N SER A 280 35.28 38.10 3.20
CA SER A 280 36.51 38.23 4.00
C SER A 280 37.45 39.33 3.50
N ARG A 281 37.33 39.74 2.22
CA ARG A 281 38.15 40.79 1.60
C ARG A 281 37.32 41.60 0.61
N VAL A 282 37.27 42.92 0.78
CA VAL A 282 36.56 43.83 -0.13
C VAL A 282 37.53 44.93 -0.58
N LEU A 283 37.66 45.11 -1.89
CA LEU A 283 38.47 46.16 -2.50
C LEU A 283 37.57 47.30 -2.97
N LEU A 284 37.81 48.51 -2.46
CA LEU A 284 37.08 49.72 -2.87
C LEU A 284 37.97 50.56 -3.77
N LEU A 285 37.56 50.72 -5.03
CA LEU A 285 38.27 51.49 -6.04
C LEU A 285 37.58 52.85 -6.27
N GLY A 286 38.38 53.85 -6.62
CA GLY A 286 37.90 55.19 -6.94
C GLY A 286 39.00 56.24 -6.76
N GLU A 287 38.79 57.40 -7.36
CA GLU A 287 39.72 58.54 -7.30
C GLU A 287 39.92 59.03 -5.86
N SER A 288 41.01 59.79 -5.62
CA SER A 288 41.25 60.37 -4.30
C SER A 288 40.09 61.30 -3.90
N GLY A 289 39.69 61.28 -2.63
CA GLY A 289 38.60 62.12 -2.12
C GLY A 289 37.16 61.62 -2.37
N THR A 290 36.95 60.50 -3.07
CA THR A 290 35.60 59.97 -3.37
C THR A 290 34.87 59.28 -2.20
N GLY A 291 35.38 59.41 -0.98
CA GLY A 291 34.72 58.86 0.22
C GLY A 291 34.94 57.36 0.46
N LYS A 292 35.95 56.72 -0.14
CA LYS A 292 36.28 55.29 0.05
C LYS A 292 36.38 54.87 1.53
N GLY A 293 36.95 55.72 2.39
CA GLY A 293 37.03 55.45 3.83
C GLY A 293 35.67 55.48 4.55
N LEU A 294 34.75 56.32 4.08
CA LEU A 294 33.38 56.40 4.58
C LEU A 294 32.62 55.10 4.24
N LEU A 295 32.76 54.62 2.99
CA LEU A 295 32.18 53.36 2.53
C LEU A 295 32.77 52.14 3.26
N ALA A 296 34.06 52.15 3.59
CA ALA A 296 34.69 51.09 4.38
C ALA A 296 34.16 51.03 5.83
N LYS A 297 33.97 52.19 6.48
CA LYS A 297 33.35 52.27 7.81
C LYS A 297 31.91 51.78 7.80
N PHE A 298 31.16 52.19 6.79
CA PHE A 298 29.79 51.74 6.57
C PHE A 298 29.68 50.22 6.41
N LEU A 299 30.53 49.63 5.57
CA LEU A 299 30.57 48.18 5.38
C LEU A 299 30.82 47.44 6.70
N HIS A 300 31.70 47.98 7.54
CA HIS A 300 31.97 47.42 8.86
C HIS A 300 30.74 47.49 9.77
N GLN A 301 30.08 48.66 9.87
CA GLN A 301 28.89 48.88 10.71
C GLN A 301 27.71 47.97 10.37
N VAL A 302 27.49 47.68 9.08
CA VAL A 302 26.36 46.85 8.62
C VAL A 302 26.70 45.35 8.52
N SER A 303 27.94 44.96 8.81
CA SER A 303 28.38 43.56 8.80
C SER A 303 28.23 42.88 10.17
N PRO A 304 28.29 41.53 10.24
CA PRO A 304 28.38 40.80 11.51
C PRO A 304 29.58 41.21 12.40
N ARG A 305 30.55 41.94 11.83
CA ARG A 305 31.78 42.40 12.51
C ARG A 305 31.62 43.76 13.19
N SER A 306 30.44 44.38 13.12
CA SER A 306 30.17 45.73 13.65
C SER A 306 30.53 45.93 15.13
N GLN A 307 30.51 44.86 15.93
CA GLN A 307 30.90 44.88 17.35
C GLN A 307 32.42 44.85 17.58
N LYS A 308 33.23 44.60 16.54
CA LYS A 308 34.69 44.57 16.63
C LYS A 308 35.26 45.97 16.35
N PRO A 309 36.50 46.29 16.79
CA PRO A 309 37.10 47.59 16.51
C PRO A 309 37.41 47.77 15.02
N PHE A 310 37.03 48.91 14.46
CA PHE A 310 37.39 49.31 13.10
C PHE A 310 38.73 50.07 13.11
N ILE A 311 39.76 49.49 12.50
CA ILE A 311 41.09 50.09 12.40
C ILE A 311 41.31 50.61 10.98
N GLN A 312 41.46 51.92 10.83
CA GLN A 312 41.80 52.54 9.55
C GLN A 312 43.30 52.80 9.49
N ILE A 313 43.99 52.08 8.61
CA ILE A 313 45.40 52.33 8.30
C ILE A 313 45.46 53.10 6.98
N ASN A 314 45.71 54.40 7.07
CA ASN A 314 46.00 55.19 5.88
C ASN A 314 47.49 54.98 5.56
N CYS A 315 47.79 54.35 4.42
CA CYS A 315 49.16 54.23 3.92
C CYS A 315 49.41 55.32 2.85
N PRO A 316 49.93 56.51 3.21
CA PRO A 316 50.30 57.53 2.23
C PRO A 316 51.56 57.16 1.43
N ALA A 317 52.30 56.12 1.85
CA ALA A 317 53.50 55.64 1.16
C ALA A 317 53.68 54.15 1.44
N VAL A 318 53.11 53.29 0.59
CA VAL A 318 53.70 51.97 0.37
C VAL A 318 54.75 52.20 -0.72
N PRO A 319 56.06 51.97 -0.47
CA PRO A 319 57.05 52.11 -1.51
C PRO A 319 56.71 51.14 -2.65
N GLU A 320 56.64 51.66 -3.87
CA GLU A 320 56.55 50.86 -5.08
C GLU A 320 57.81 49.98 -5.18
N LYS A 321 57.71 48.72 -4.78
CA LYS A 321 58.61 47.67 -5.29
C LYS A 321 57.80 46.46 -5.72
N PRO A 322 58.07 45.95 -6.92
CA PRO A 322 57.26 44.92 -7.56
C PRO A 322 57.62 43.56 -6.98
N PHE A 323 56.60 42.71 -6.82
CA PHE A 323 56.77 41.30 -7.13
C PHE A 323 56.22 41.10 -8.54
#